data_AF-A0A2N3DVL7-F1
#
_entry.id   AF-A0A2N3DVL7-F1
#
_cell.length_a   1.000
_cell.length_b   1.000
_cell.length_c   1.000
_cell.angle_alpha   90.00
_cell.angle_beta   90.00
_cell.angle_gamma   90.00
#
_symmetry.space_group_name_H-M   'P 1'
#
loop_
_entity.id
_entity.type
_entity.pdbx_description
1 polymer ?
#
loop_
_entity_poly.entity_id
_entity_poly.type
_entity_poly.pdbx_seq_one_letter_code
_entity_poly.pdbx_strand_id
1 'polypeptide(L)' 'PANIAPVVVWLGSSESKDVTGQVFESTGGRLTVFERWHRGPAINPKRRFDPAELGPIVKDLLSKTRPPDAIGG' A
#
# COMPACT_ATOMS: atom_id res chain seq x y z
N PRO A 1 -9.00 -20.29 -14.94
CA PRO A 1 -7.71 -20.93 -14.57
C PRO A 1 -6.53 -20.54 -15.47
N ALA A 2 -6.71 -20.49 -16.80
CA ALA A 2 -5.61 -20.34 -17.77
C ALA A 2 -4.79 -19.03 -17.67
N ASN A 3 -5.33 -17.96 -17.08
CA ASN A 3 -4.72 -16.62 -17.10
C ASN A 3 -4.03 -16.20 -15.79
N ILE A 4 -3.97 -17.09 -14.79
CA ILE A 4 -3.26 -16.84 -13.53
C ILE A 4 -1.76 -17.09 -13.72
N ALA A 5 -1.40 -18.22 -14.35
CA ALA A 5 0.00 -18.62 -14.53
C ALA A 5 0.85 -17.58 -15.30
N PRO A 6 0.35 -16.93 -16.38
CA PRO A 6 1.13 -15.91 -17.09
C PRO A 6 1.46 -14.67 -16.25
N VAL A 7 0.53 -14.20 -15.40
CA VAL A 7 0.74 -13.02 -14.55
C VAL A 7 1.83 -13.28 -13.51
N VAL A 8 1.82 -14.48 -12.91
CA VAL A 8 2.83 -14.89 -11.94
C VAL A 8 4.20 -15.06 -12.60
N VAL A 9 4.25 -15.66 -13.78
CA VAL A 9 5.50 -15.80 -14.54
C VAL A 9 6.09 -14.43 -14.89
N TRP A 10 5.25 -13.46 -15.26
CA TRP A 10 5.69 -12.09 -15.55
C TRP A 10 6.23 -11.36 -14.30
N LEU A 11 5.53 -11.45 -13.15
CA LEU A 11 5.97 -10.88 -11.86
C LEU A 11 7.27 -11.52 -11.31
N GLY A 12 7.65 -12.69 -11.81
CA GLY A 12 8.95 -13.33 -11.48
C GLY A 12 10.08 -12.95 -12.43
N SER A 13 9.80 -12.17 -13.46
CA SER A 13 10.79 -11.77 -14.46
C SER A 13 11.48 -10.46 -14.09
N SER A 14 12.65 -10.23 -14.66
CA SER A 14 13.38 -8.96 -14.54
C SER A 14 12.60 -7.74 -15.05
N GLU A 15 11.58 -7.97 -15.88
CA GLU A 15 10.71 -6.91 -16.42
C GLU A 15 9.83 -6.28 -15.32
N SER A 16 9.54 -7.03 -14.25
CA SER A 16 8.66 -6.58 -13.16
C SER A 16 9.38 -5.91 -11.98
N LYS A 17 10.68 -5.64 -12.09
CA LYS A 17 11.56 -5.16 -11.00
C LYS A 17 11.04 -3.91 -10.25
N ASP A 18 10.29 -3.05 -10.94
CA ASP A 18 9.79 -1.78 -10.38
C ASP A 18 8.35 -1.90 -9.85
N VAL A 19 7.75 -3.09 -9.89
CA VAL A 19 6.36 -3.35 -9.44
C VAL A 19 6.37 -3.88 -8.00
N THR A 20 6.17 -2.98 -7.03
CA THR A 20 6.08 -3.31 -5.59
C THR A 20 4.90 -2.61 -4.92
N GLY A 21 4.37 -3.18 -3.82
CA GLY A 21 3.27 -2.59 -3.04
C GLY A 21 1.89 -2.64 -3.70
N GLN A 22 1.75 -3.39 -4.79
CA GLN A 22 0.51 -3.46 -5.59
C GLN A 22 -0.23 -4.78 -5.36
N VAL A 23 -1.55 -4.77 -5.56
CA VAL A 23 -2.42 -5.95 -5.44
C VAL A 23 -3.11 -6.17 -6.78
N PHE A 24 -3.21 -7.42 -7.25
CA PHE A 24 -3.83 -7.76 -8.53
C PHE A 24 -4.94 -8.83 -8.37
N GLU A 25 -6.03 -8.68 -9.11
CA GLU A 25 -7.07 -9.69 -9.35
C GLU A 25 -6.83 -10.37 -10.71
N SER A 26 -6.92 -11.70 -10.81
CA SER A 26 -7.00 -12.39 -12.10
C SER A 26 -8.12 -13.43 -12.12
N THR A 27 -9.25 -13.11 -12.77
CA THR A 27 -10.46 -13.94 -12.76
C THR A 27 -11.14 -13.92 -14.14
N GLY A 28 -11.56 -15.09 -14.65
CA GLY A 28 -12.35 -15.17 -15.89
C GLY A 28 -11.69 -14.60 -17.15
N GLY A 29 -10.35 -14.42 -17.16
CA GLY A 29 -9.63 -13.75 -18.24
C GLY A 29 -9.47 -12.24 -18.09
N ARG A 30 -9.92 -11.68 -16.98
CA ARG A 30 -9.66 -10.32 -16.56
C ARG A 30 -8.43 -10.28 -15.65
N LEU A 31 -7.58 -9.26 -15.82
CA LEU A 31 -6.56 -8.84 -14.87
C LEU A 31 -6.95 -7.45 -14.35
N THR A 32 -6.91 -7.23 -13.04
CA THR A 32 -7.28 -5.94 -12.41
C THR A 32 -6.25 -5.59 -11.36
N VAL A 33 -5.88 -4.32 -11.25
CA VAL A 33 -5.06 -3.84 -10.14
C VAL A 33 -6.02 -3.33 -9.08
N PHE A 34 -5.93 -3.88 -7.87
CA PHE A 34 -6.61 -3.32 -6.72
C PHE A 34 -5.91 -2.03 -6.33
N GLU A 35 -6.66 -0.95 -6.46
CA GLU A 35 -6.20 0.35 -6.03
C GLU A 35 -6.49 0.50 -4.52
N ARG A 36 -5.41 0.38 -3.74
CA ARG A 36 -5.00 1.35 -2.73
C ARG A 36 -5.92 1.58 -1.49
N TRP A 37 -5.40 1.11 -0.34
CA TRP A 37 -5.47 1.71 1.02
C TRP A 37 -6.48 1.20 2.06
N HIS A 38 -5.91 0.80 3.20
CA HIS A 38 -6.61 0.64 4.46
C HIS A 38 -6.48 1.93 5.29
N ARG A 39 -7.41 2.17 6.23
CA ARG A 39 -7.27 3.28 7.19
C ARG A 39 -6.17 2.94 8.20
N GLY A 40 -5.17 3.82 8.31
CA GLY A 40 -4.13 3.73 9.33
C GLY A 40 -4.57 4.27 10.70
N PRO A 41 -3.65 4.38 11.67
CA PRO A 41 -3.90 5.01 12.96
C PRO A 41 -4.45 6.43 12.82
N ALA A 42 -5.38 6.80 13.69
CA ALA A 42 -6.03 8.10 13.66
C ALA A 42 -6.30 8.62 15.07
N ILE A 43 -6.32 9.94 15.21
CA ILE A 43 -6.87 10.64 16.38
C ILE A 43 -8.01 11.53 15.92
N ASN A 44 -8.98 11.77 16.79
CA ASN A 44 -10.13 12.62 16.50
C ASN A 44 -10.44 13.58 17.67
N PRO A 45 -9.64 14.62 17.87
CA PRO A 45 -9.87 15.58 18.95
C PRO A 45 -11.13 16.41 18.69
N LYS A 46 -11.94 16.64 19.72
CA LYS A 46 -13.11 17.54 19.69
C LYS A 46 -12.70 19.02 19.80
N ARG A 47 -11.60 19.41 19.15
CA ARG A 47 -11.08 20.77 19.08
C ARG A 47 -10.25 20.91 17.81
N ARG A 48 -9.91 22.15 17.44
CA ARG A 48 -8.95 22.40 16.36
C ARG A 48 -7.54 22.02 16.81
N PHE A 49 -6.74 21.55 15.86
CA PHE A 49 -5.31 21.35 16.07
C PHE A 49 -4.58 22.70 16.10
N ASP A 50 -3.68 22.88 17.07
CA ASP A 50 -2.66 23.93 17.06
C ASP A 50 -1.49 23.45 16.17
N PRO A 51 -1.09 24.18 15.12
CA PRO A 51 0.05 23.78 14.29
C PRO A 51 1.33 23.46 15.06
N ALA A 52 1.57 24.14 16.20
CA ALA A 52 2.73 23.89 17.06
C ALA A 52 2.74 22.48 17.67
N GLU A 53 1.60 21.79 17.72
CA GLU A 53 1.44 20.47 18.35
C GLU A 53 1.46 19.30 17.36
N LEU A 54 1.37 19.54 16.05
CA LEU A 54 1.21 18.48 15.03
C LEU A 54 2.46 17.63 14.83
N GLY A 55 3.66 18.21 15.01
CA GLY A 55 4.92 17.50 14.77
C GLY A 55 5.03 16.20 15.58
N PRO A 56 4.87 16.24 16.91
CA PRO A 56 4.81 15.04 17.74
C PRO A 56 3.66 14.10 17.39
N ILE A 57 2.46 14.62 17.09
CA ILE A 57 1.28 13.82 16.75
C ILE A 57 1.49 13.00 15.48
N VAL A 58 2.03 13.61 14.43
CA VAL A 58 2.27 12.91 13.15
C VAL A 58 3.35 11.85 13.32
N LYS A 59 4.44 12.15 14.04
CA LYS A 59 5.49 11.17 14.35
C LYS A 59 4.93 9.98 15.12
N ASP A 60 4.06 10.23 16.09
CA ASP A 60 3.37 9.20 16.85
C ASP A 60 2.45 8.36 15.94
N LEU A 61 1.60 8.98 15.11
CA LEU A 61 0.75 8.27 14.17
C LEU A 61 1.56 7.43 13.17
N LEU A 62 2.66 7.97 12.62
CA LEU A 62 3.56 7.27 11.70
C LEU A 62 4.32 6.14 12.38
N SER A 63 4.77 6.32 13.63
CA SER A 63 5.38 5.23 14.40
C SER A 63 4.40 4.07 14.64
N LYS A 64 3.11 4.37 14.62
CA LYS A 64 2.01 3.41 14.72
C LYS A 64 1.51 2.93 13.36
N THR A 65 1.91 3.60 12.26
CA THR A 65 1.58 3.10 10.92
C THR A 65 2.29 1.79 10.71
N ARG A 66 1.65 0.90 9.96
CA ARG A 66 2.39 -0.25 9.43
C ARG A 66 3.55 0.33 8.62
N PRO A 67 4.78 -0.18 8.78
CA PRO A 67 5.89 0.25 7.94
C PRO A 67 5.44 0.19 6.47
N PRO A 68 5.85 1.16 5.63
CA PRO A 68 5.64 1.03 4.19
C PRO A 68 6.16 -0.34 3.77
N ASP A 69 5.42 -1.06 2.92
CA ASP A 69 6.03 -2.20 2.24
C ASP A 69 7.35 -1.70 1.66
N ALA A 70 8.46 -2.32 2.06
CA ALA A 70 9.77 -1.87 1.67
C ALA A 70 9.78 -1.71 0.16
N ILE A 71 10.05 -0.49 -0.32
CA ILE A 71 10.37 -0.30 -1.73
C ILE A 71 11.64 -1.13 -1.93
N GLY A 72 11.53 -2.20 -2.72
CA GLY A 72 12.67 -3.05 -3.05
C GLY A 72 13.84 -2.19 -3.53
N GLY A 73 15.05 -2.59 -3.15
CA GLY A 73 16.28 -2.08 -3.77
C GLY A 73 16.45 -2.59 -5.19
#